data_AF-A0A399XUV2-F1
#
_entry.id   AF-A0A399XUV2-F1
#
_cell.length_a   1.000
_cell.length_b   1.000
_cell.length_c   1.000
_cell.angle_alpha   90.00
_cell.angle_beta   90.00
_cell.angle_gamma   90.00
#
_symmetry.space_group_name_H-M   'P 1'
#
loop_
_entity.id
_entity.type
_entity.pdbx_description
1 polymer ?
#
loop_
_entity_poly.entity_id
_entity_poly.type
_entity_poly.pdbx_seq_one_letter_code
_entity_poly.pdbx_strand_id
1 'polypeptide(L)'
;MAGAAASRDDMTRGIAAGTAGDESEQAVQLGAWLSERLGAEVRLDGVRAPAQGGLSSDTLLATARWRDHEAGEQSLDLVFRLEPAAGLFPDYDLPGEAQLMKTLAEHTSVPVPTVRWVESRAEVVGRPFVVMDRVEGRIPSDFPPYHAGGWLLDASPLEQRRLQRSSIEAMAAVCRLDPWAMGLGFLDRREYGPAGPDQQLGYWRAVFAWACGGDAVTEVEEVFAWCERNRPGDDPPVGLCWGDARLANIVYGPGFEPAALLDWEMATVGPGELDLAWFLFLHELALTYFDELPGFAGRDQVIADFAAALGREVRDLLFYEVLAGLRAAIVQVSIGRRRHDSGDPEGLRFQHANPVLDRVREMLVDPG
;
A
#
# COMPACT_ATOMS: atom_id res chain seq x y z
N MET A 1 10.45 29.88 -3.51
CA MET A 1 11.13 29.76 -4.82
C MET A 1 10.95 28.32 -5.28
N ALA A 2 10.44 28.15 -6.50
CA ALA A 2 10.00 26.88 -7.06
C ALA A 2 11.13 25.82 -7.08
N GLY A 3 10.92 24.71 -6.38
CA GLY A 3 11.84 23.58 -6.30
C GLY A 3 11.32 22.39 -7.10
N ALA A 4 11.96 22.16 -8.24
CA ALA A 4 12.02 20.97 -9.09
C ALA A 4 11.06 19.81 -8.76
N ALA A 5 9.97 19.71 -9.53
CA ALA A 5 9.32 18.43 -9.81
C ALA A 5 10.33 17.57 -10.59
N ALA A 6 10.81 16.49 -9.98
CA ALA A 6 11.62 15.51 -10.68
C ALA A 6 10.77 14.87 -11.79
N SER A 7 11.14 15.12 -13.04
CA SER A 7 10.52 14.51 -14.22
C SER A 7 10.83 13.01 -14.25
N ARG A 8 9.81 12.22 -14.57
CA ARG A 8 9.80 10.76 -14.75
C ARG A 8 10.84 10.23 -15.76
N ASP A 9 11.43 11.08 -16.59
CA ASP A 9 12.37 10.66 -17.63
C ASP A 9 13.64 9.96 -17.12
N ASP A 10 14.05 10.21 -15.88
CA ASP A 10 15.25 9.58 -15.30
C ASP A 10 14.96 8.28 -14.54
N MET A 11 13.70 7.99 -14.23
CA MET A 11 13.30 6.89 -13.35
C MET A 11 12.76 5.66 -14.11
N THR A 12 12.55 5.77 -15.43
CA THR A 12 11.92 4.70 -16.25
C THR A 12 12.86 4.00 -17.23
N ARG A 13 14.17 4.27 -17.20
CA ARG A 13 15.14 3.54 -18.06
C ARG A 13 15.44 2.15 -17.51
N GLY A 14 14.45 1.27 -17.66
CA GLY A 14 14.54 -0.15 -17.33
C GLY A 14 13.55 -1.04 -18.10
N ILE A 15 12.61 -0.47 -18.85
CA ILE A 15 11.77 -1.22 -19.80
C ILE A 15 11.68 -0.38 -21.07
N ALA A 16 12.27 -0.87 -22.15
CA ALA A 16 12.16 -0.26 -23.46
C ALA A 16 10.68 -0.04 -23.80
N ALA A 17 10.33 1.19 -24.21
CA ALA A 17 9.09 1.45 -24.92
C ALA A 17 9.15 0.68 -26.25
N GLY A 18 8.71 -0.58 -26.21
CA GLY A 18 8.57 -1.42 -27.39
C GLY A 18 7.51 -0.84 -28.30
N THR A 19 7.90 -0.49 -29.51
CA THR A 19 6.99 -0.30 -30.64
C THR A 19 6.12 -1.54 -30.81
N ALA A 20 4.84 -1.36 -31.16
CA ALA A 20 3.90 -2.46 -31.45
C ALA A 20 4.54 -3.48 -32.40
N GLY A 21 4.92 -4.65 -31.87
CA GLY A 21 5.60 -5.70 -32.64
C GLY A 21 6.52 -6.63 -31.84
N ASP A 22 7.04 -6.22 -30.68
CA ASP A 22 7.89 -7.07 -29.82
C ASP A 22 7.15 -7.40 -28.53
N GLU A 23 6.66 -8.64 -28.41
CA GLU A 23 6.21 -9.18 -27.12
C GLU A 23 7.46 -9.36 -26.25
N SER A 24 7.50 -8.71 -25.08
CA SER A 24 8.66 -8.82 -24.19
C SER A 24 8.90 -10.29 -23.82
N GLU A 25 10.16 -10.69 -23.63
CA GLU A 25 10.52 -12.05 -23.19
C GLU A 25 9.71 -12.48 -21.95
N GLN A 26 9.49 -11.53 -21.03
CA GLN A 26 8.66 -11.71 -19.85
C GLN A 26 7.19 -12.02 -20.18
N ALA A 27 6.59 -11.36 -21.17
CA ALA A 27 5.23 -11.63 -21.62
C ALA A 27 5.09 -13.05 -22.19
N VAL A 28 6.09 -13.49 -22.97
CA VAL A 28 6.13 -14.85 -23.53
C VAL A 28 6.23 -15.90 -22.42
N GLN A 29 7.12 -15.69 -21.44
CA GLN A 29 7.29 -16.57 -20.29
C GLN A 29 6.01 -16.70 -19.46
N LEU A 30 5.36 -15.57 -19.15
CA LEU A 30 4.09 -15.56 -18.41
C LEU A 30 2.95 -16.22 -19.19
N GLY A 31 2.88 -16.04 -20.51
CA GLY A 31 1.90 -16.69 -21.38
C GLY A 31 2.08 -18.21 -21.43
N ALA A 32 3.31 -18.68 -21.58
CA ALA A 32 3.63 -20.11 -21.52
C ALA A 32 3.26 -20.72 -20.16
N TRP A 33 3.62 -20.03 -19.07
CA TRP A 33 3.25 -20.44 -17.72
C TRP A 33 1.73 -20.53 -17.55
N LEU A 34 0.96 -19.53 -18.01
CA LEU A 34 -0.51 -19.57 -17.96
C LEU A 34 -1.08 -20.72 -18.78
N SER A 35 -0.47 -21.03 -19.92
CA SER A 35 -0.92 -22.10 -20.82
C SER A 35 -0.92 -23.46 -20.09
N GLU A 36 0.09 -23.72 -19.26
CA GLU A 36 0.14 -24.92 -18.43
C GLU A 36 -0.98 -24.98 -17.38
N ARG A 37 -1.34 -23.84 -16.77
CA ARG A 37 -2.37 -23.78 -15.71
C ARG A 37 -3.78 -23.89 -16.28
N LEU A 38 -4.00 -23.34 -17.47
CA LEU A 38 -5.30 -23.33 -18.14
C LEU A 38 -5.50 -24.55 -19.07
N GLY A 39 -4.44 -25.31 -19.37
CA GLY A 39 -4.51 -26.48 -20.25
C GLY A 39 -4.81 -26.12 -21.72
N ALA A 40 -4.53 -24.87 -22.11
CA ALA A 40 -4.79 -24.34 -23.45
C ALA A 40 -3.66 -23.36 -23.82
N GLU A 41 -3.45 -23.14 -25.12
CA GLU A 41 -2.49 -22.12 -25.56
C GLU A 41 -3.02 -20.72 -25.22
N VAL A 42 -2.28 -20.02 -24.35
CA VAL A 42 -2.63 -18.69 -23.85
C VAL A 42 -1.70 -17.65 -24.46
N ARG A 43 -2.30 -16.61 -25.03
CA ARG A 43 -1.62 -15.39 -25.44
C ARG A 43 -1.89 -14.27 -24.44
N LEU A 44 -0.87 -13.49 -24.11
CA LEU A 44 -1.01 -12.27 -23.33
C LEU A 44 -1.01 -11.03 -24.23
N ASP A 45 -2.11 -10.29 -24.23
CA ASP A 45 -2.22 -9.02 -24.92
C ASP A 45 -1.98 -7.84 -23.97
N GLY A 46 -1.36 -6.78 -24.48
CA GLY A 46 -1.30 -5.49 -23.80
C GLY A 46 -0.51 -5.48 -22.49
N VAL A 47 0.48 -6.37 -22.35
CA VAL A 47 1.36 -6.45 -21.18
C VAL A 47 2.05 -5.11 -20.94
N ARG A 48 1.74 -4.46 -19.82
CA ARG A 48 2.29 -3.14 -19.49
C ARG A 48 2.29 -2.88 -18.00
N ALA A 49 3.23 -2.07 -17.53
CA ALA A 49 3.11 -1.45 -16.20
C ALA A 49 1.91 -0.49 -16.15
N PRO A 50 1.22 -0.37 -15.00
CA PRO A 50 0.17 0.64 -14.84
C PRO A 50 0.76 2.06 -14.99
N ALA A 51 -0.05 2.99 -15.49
CA ALA A 51 0.41 4.36 -15.72
C ALA A 51 0.76 5.11 -14.42
N GLN A 52 0.11 4.69 -13.33
CA GLN A 52 0.31 5.10 -11.94
C GLN A 52 0.48 3.81 -11.14
N GLY A 53 1.66 3.58 -10.55
CA GLY A 53 1.96 2.38 -9.77
C GLY A 53 2.77 2.74 -8.54
N GLY A 54 2.56 2.00 -7.45
CA GLY A 54 3.32 2.15 -6.21
C GLY A 54 4.79 1.76 -6.38
N LEU A 55 5.63 2.20 -5.46
CA LEU A 55 7.09 1.96 -5.51
C LEU A 55 7.49 0.58 -4.95
N SER A 56 6.59 -0.11 -4.25
CA SER A 56 6.91 -1.29 -3.44
C SER A 56 6.83 -2.63 -4.16
N SER A 57 6.10 -2.73 -5.29
CA SER A 57 6.04 -3.96 -6.09
C SER A 57 5.97 -3.67 -7.59
N ASP A 58 6.55 -4.58 -8.39
CA ASP A 58 6.51 -4.49 -9.85
C ASP A 58 5.17 -5.08 -10.32
N THR A 59 4.27 -4.24 -10.84
CA THR A 59 2.94 -4.65 -11.31
C THR A 59 2.84 -4.63 -12.83
N LEU A 60 2.31 -5.69 -13.42
CA LEU A 60 1.99 -5.77 -14.85
C LEU A 60 0.49 -6.02 -15.04
N LEU A 61 -0.11 -5.31 -15.99
CA LEU A 61 -1.47 -5.51 -16.47
C LEU A 61 -1.43 -6.24 -17.81
N ALA A 62 -2.25 -7.27 -17.99
CA ALA A 62 -2.39 -7.96 -19.26
C ALA A 62 -3.80 -8.52 -19.46
N THR A 63 -4.17 -8.81 -20.70
CA THR A 63 -5.36 -9.60 -21.02
C THR A 63 -4.90 -10.97 -21.53
N ALA A 64 -5.18 -12.03 -20.78
CA ALA A 64 -4.98 -13.39 -21.24
C ALA A 64 -6.11 -13.79 -22.19
N ARG A 65 -5.77 -14.38 -23.34
CA ARG A 65 -6.73 -14.95 -24.30
C ARG A 65 -6.35 -16.38 -24.64
N TRP A 66 -7.35 -17.25 -24.68
CA TRP A 66 -7.18 -18.63 -25.11
C TRP A 66 -8.46 -19.13 -25.79
N ARG A 67 -8.36 -20.27 -26.46
CA ARG A 67 -9.51 -20.97 -27.04
C ARG A 67 -9.82 -22.19 -26.20
N ASP A 68 -10.97 -22.18 -25.54
CA ASP A 68 -11.54 -23.34 -24.88
C ASP A 68 -12.27 -24.22 -25.90
N HIS A 69 -12.16 -25.54 -25.75
CA HIS A 69 -12.73 -26.49 -26.70
C HIS A 69 -14.28 -26.50 -26.69
N GLU A 70 -14.90 -26.17 -25.55
CA GLU A 70 -16.35 -26.14 -25.38
C GLU A 70 -16.92 -24.72 -25.41
N ALA A 71 -16.23 -23.77 -24.78
CA ALA A 71 -16.69 -22.40 -24.60
C ALA A 71 -16.19 -21.41 -25.68
N GLY A 72 -15.34 -21.85 -26.60
CA GLY A 72 -14.81 -21.00 -27.68
C GLY A 72 -13.75 -20.01 -27.18
N GLU A 73 -13.70 -18.80 -27.74
CA GLU A 73 -12.72 -17.81 -27.33
C GLU A 73 -13.02 -17.27 -25.93
N GLN A 74 -12.01 -17.31 -25.07
CA GLN A 74 -12.06 -16.84 -23.69
C GLN A 74 -11.04 -15.72 -23.48
N SER A 75 -11.33 -14.83 -22.53
CA SER A 75 -10.41 -13.79 -22.12
C SER A 75 -10.52 -13.46 -20.63
N LEU A 76 -9.39 -13.17 -19.99
CA LEU A 76 -9.32 -12.67 -18.62
C LEU A 76 -8.39 -11.47 -18.53
N ASP A 77 -8.85 -10.40 -17.89
CA ASP A 77 -8.00 -9.28 -17.54
C ASP A 77 -7.30 -9.59 -16.21
N LEU A 78 -5.97 -9.58 -16.23
CA LEU A 78 -5.12 -10.02 -15.13
C LEU A 78 -4.18 -8.92 -14.67
N VAL A 79 -3.85 -8.99 -13.39
CA VAL A 79 -2.78 -8.25 -12.74
C VAL A 79 -1.74 -9.26 -12.26
N PHE A 80 -0.49 -9.07 -12.68
CA PHE A 80 0.67 -9.79 -12.15
C PHE A 80 1.38 -8.87 -11.18
N ARG A 81 1.47 -9.27 -9.92
CA ARG A 81 2.24 -8.58 -8.90
C ARG A 81 3.50 -9.39 -8.62
N LEU A 82 4.63 -8.86 -9.04
CA LEU A 82 5.93 -9.49 -8.89
C LEU A 82 6.65 -8.91 -7.66
N GLU A 83 7.47 -9.74 -7.02
CA GLU A 83 8.38 -9.27 -5.99
C GLU A 83 9.29 -8.17 -6.58
N PRO A 84 9.56 -7.06 -5.87
CA PRO A 84 10.40 -6.00 -6.41
C PRO A 84 11.84 -6.47 -6.58
N ALA A 85 12.51 -5.97 -7.62
CA ALA A 85 13.95 -6.24 -7.82
C ALA A 85 14.81 -5.62 -6.70
N ALA A 86 14.35 -4.48 -6.19
CA ALA A 86 14.93 -3.75 -5.07
C ALA A 86 13.77 -3.27 -4.18
N GLY A 87 13.65 -3.88 -3.00
CA GLY A 87 12.56 -3.63 -2.07
C GLY A 87 12.66 -2.32 -1.31
N LEU A 88 11.54 -1.92 -0.70
CA LEU A 88 11.45 -0.90 0.35
C LEU A 88 11.45 -1.51 1.76
N PHE A 89 11.26 -2.83 1.84
CA PHE A 89 11.21 -3.63 3.06
C PHE A 89 12.27 -4.75 3.01
N PRO A 90 12.73 -5.24 4.16
CA PRO A 90 13.73 -6.30 4.22
C PRO A 90 13.21 -7.64 3.67
N ASP A 91 11.91 -7.88 3.80
CA ASP A 91 11.26 -9.15 3.47
C ASP A 91 9.94 -8.90 2.72
N TYR A 92 9.59 -9.79 1.80
CA TYR A 92 8.31 -9.80 1.07
C TYR A 92 7.64 -11.16 1.21
N ASP A 93 6.36 -11.19 1.60
CA ASP A 93 5.57 -12.42 1.75
C ASP A 93 4.35 -12.41 0.82
N LEU A 94 4.62 -12.46 -0.48
CA LEU A 94 3.58 -12.55 -1.51
C LEU A 94 2.62 -13.75 -1.31
N PRO A 95 3.09 -14.95 -0.91
CA PRO A 95 2.18 -16.04 -0.56
C PRO A 95 1.25 -15.71 0.62
N GLY A 96 1.76 -15.09 1.68
CA GLY A 96 0.98 -14.62 2.82
C GLY A 96 -0.06 -13.57 2.42
N GLU A 97 0.32 -12.59 1.60
CA GLU A 97 -0.62 -11.60 1.04
C GLU A 97 -1.72 -12.27 0.20
N ALA A 98 -1.37 -13.24 -0.63
CA ALA A 98 -2.32 -14.01 -1.42
C ALA A 98 -3.28 -14.82 -0.52
N GLN A 99 -2.77 -15.44 0.54
CA GLN A 99 -3.60 -16.15 1.53
C GLN A 99 -4.55 -15.20 2.25
N LEU A 100 -4.06 -14.02 2.66
CA LEU A 100 -4.88 -12.97 3.28
C LEU A 100 -6.04 -12.60 2.37
N MET A 101 -5.77 -12.22 1.11
CA MET A 101 -6.83 -11.81 0.17
C MET A 101 -7.84 -12.92 -0.10
N LYS A 102 -7.39 -14.18 -0.26
CA LYS A 102 -8.31 -15.32 -0.39
C LYS A 102 -9.21 -15.49 0.83
N THR A 103 -8.62 -15.41 2.03
CA THR A 103 -9.37 -15.53 3.29
C THR A 103 -10.41 -14.42 3.43
N LEU A 104 -10.06 -13.18 3.08
CA LEU A 104 -11.01 -12.06 3.09
C LEU A 104 -12.15 -12.27 2.09
N ALA A 105 -11.85 -12.70 0.87
CA ALA A 105 -12.85 -12.96 -0.16
C ALA A 105 -13.80 -14.12 0.20
N GLU A 106 -13.30 -15.14 0.90
CA GLU A 106 -14.08 -16.32 1.28
C GLU A 106 -14.97 -16.09 2.52
N HIS A 107 -14.49 -15.29 3.48
CA HIS A 107 -15.11 -15.20 4.81
C HIS A 107 -15.71 -13.84 5.16
N THR A 108 -15.53 -12.81 4.32
CA THR A 108 -15.94 -11.45 4.64
C THR A 108 -16.59 -10.74 3.44
N SER A 109 -17.08 -9.53 3.67
CA SER A 109 -17.52 -8.62 2.59
C SER A 109 -16.47 -7.57 2.23
N VAL A 110 -15.23 -7.70 2.73
CA VAL A 110 -14.14 -6.77 2.39
C VAL A 110 -13.79 -6.98 0.92
N PRO A 111 -13.91 -5.95 0.06
CA PRO A 111 -13.65 -6.11 -1.36
C PRO A 111 -12.15 -6.23 -1.59
N VAL A 112 -11.69 -7.32 -2.19
CA VAL A 112 -10.28 -7.55 -2.58
C VAL A 112 -10.23 -8.20 -3.96
N PRO A 113 -9.11 -8.06 -4.70
CA PRO A 113 -8.95 -8.76 -5.97
C PRO A 113 -9.02 -10.28 -5.79
N THR A 114 -9.68 -10.96 -6.72
CA THR A 114 -9.69 -12.43 -6.75
C THR A 114 -8.29 -12.93 -7.08
N VAL A 115 -7.62 -13.57 -6.12
CA VAL A 115 -6.34 -14.23 -6.35
C VAL A 115 -6.56 -15.53 -7.10
N ARG A 116 -6.01 -15.61 -8.32
CA ARG A 116 -6.11 -16.79 -9.18
C ARG A 116 -4.98 -17.78 -8.90
N TRP A 117 -3.75 -17.29 -8.89
CA TRP A 117 -2.56 -18.14 -8.81
C TRP A 117 -1.43 -17.46 -8.03
N VAL A 118 -0.56 -18.29 -7.47
CA VAL A 118 0.66 -17.88 -6.78
C VAL A 118 1.81 -18.71 -7.36
N GLU A 119 2.86 -18.05 -7.82
CA GLU A 119 4.13 -18.66 -8.19
C GLU A 119 5.20 -18.23 -7.20
N SER A 120 5.60 -19.13 -6.31
CA SER A 120 6.56 -18.84 -5.26
C SER A 120 8.01 -19.04 -5.71
N ARG A 121 8.26 -19.56 -6.93
CA ARG A 121 9.61 -19.78 -7.44
C ARG A 121 10.02 -18.72 -8.44
N ALA A 122 11.31 -18.44 -8.47
CA ALA A 122 11.93 -17.51 -9.42
C ALA A 122 12.12 -18.09 -10.84
N GLU A 123 11.62 -19.30 -11.13
CA GLU A 123 11.94 -20.06 -12.35
C GLU A 123 11.33 -19.48 -13.63
N VAL A 124 10.22 -18.75 -13.54
CA VAL A 124 9.45 -18.32 -14.71
C VAL A 124 9.94 -16.98 -15.25
N VAL A 125 10.02 -15.97 -14.39
CA VAL A 125 10.39 -14.58 -14.73
C VAL A 125 11.49 -14.03 -13.83
N GLY A 126 12.28 -14.92 -13.20
CA GLY A 126 13.40 -14.57 -12.32
C GLY A 126 12.99 -14.18 -10.90
N ARG A 127 11.70 -14.22 -10.55
CA ARG A 127 11.18 -13.84 -9.23
C ARG A 127 9.77 -14.38 -8.97
N PRO A 128 9.37 -14.54 -7.70
CA PRO A 128 8.00 -14.87 -7.30
C PRO A 128 6.98 -13.84 -7.78
N PHE A 129 5.74 -14.28 -7.98
CA PHE A 129 4.63 -13.41 -8.35
C PHE A 129 3.26 -13.98 -7.97
N VAL A 130 2.28 -13.09 -7.84
CA VAL A 130 0.86 -13.40 -7.64
C VAL A 130 0.09 -12.93 -8.86
N VAL A 131 -0.88 -13.73 -9.30
CA VAL A 131 -1.79 -13.39 -10.39
C VAL A 131 -3.21 -13.27 -9.85
N MET A 132 -3.84 -12.17 -10.19
CA MET A 132 -5.16 -11.78 -9.68
C MET A 132 -6.01 -11.21 -10.81
N ASP A 133 -7.32 -11.27 -10.66
CA ASP A 133 -8.24 -10.60 -11.57
C ASP A 133 -8.05 -9.08 -11.52
N ARG A 134 -8.07 -8.44 -12.69
CA ARG A 134 -8.12 -6.98 -12.74
C ARG A 134 -9.50 -6.49 -12.33
N VAL A 135 -9.55 -5.77 -11.22
CA VAL A 135 -10.77 -5.11 -10.75
C VAL A 135 -11.03 -3.86 -11.59
N GLU A 136 -12.22 -3.76 -12.15
CA GLU A 136 -12.64 -2.58 -12.92
C GLU A 136 -12.90 -1.39 -11.97
N GLY A 137 -12.30 -0.25 -12.28
CA GLY A 137 -12.53 0.97 -11.53
C GLY A 137 -11.39 1.97 -11.68
N ARG A 138 -11.36 2.95 -10.78
CA ARG A 138 -10.42 4.07 -10.81
C ARG A 138 -9.71 4.18 -9.48
N ILE A 139 -8.41 4.46 -9.53
CA ILE A 139 -7.59 4.66 -8.35
C ILE A 139 -7.26 6.16 -8.26
N PRO A 140 -7.37 6.81 -7.08
CA PRO A 140 -6.85 8.15 -6.86
C PRO A 140 -5.33 8.17 -7.07
N SER A 141 -4.85 9.15 -7.83
CA SER A 141 -3.44 9.23 -8.21
C SER A 141 -2.56 9.69 -7.04
N ASP A 142 -1.38 9.09 -6.89
CA ASP A 142 -0.30 9.62 -6.04
C ASP A 142 0.56 10.65 -6.77
N PHE A 143 0.69 10.56 -8.11
CA PHE A 143 1.52 11.47 -8.90
C PHE A 143 0.92 11.84 -10.28
N PRO A 144 0.49 13.10 -10.49
CA PRO A 144 0.28 14.11 -9.45
C PRO A 144 -0.72 13.60 -8.40
N PRO A 145 -0.65 14.07 -7.14
CA PRO A 145 -1.58 13.64 -6.10
C PRO A 145 -3.00 14.07 -6.47
N TYR A 146 -4.00 13.30 -6.01
CA TYR A 146 -5.42 13.54 -6.34
C TYR A 146 -5.96 14.90 -5.88
N HIS A 147 -5.24 15.60 -4.99
CA HIS A 147 -5.49 17.01 -4.62
C HIS A 147 -5.14 18.00 -5.75
N ALA A 148 -4.19 17.65 -6.60
CA ALA A 148 -3.64 18.52 -7.64
C ALA A 148 -4.12 18.17 -9.05
N GLY A 149 -4.75 16.99 -9.24
CA GLY A 149 -5.30 16.62 -10.53
C GLY A 149 -5.96 15.25 -10.56
N GLY A 150 -6.66 15.01 -11.66
CA GLY A 150 -7.33 13.75 -11.93
C GLY A 150 -8.77 13.73 -11.42
N TRP A 151 -9.38 12.56 -11.58
CA TRP A 151 -10.83 12.43 -11.55
C TRP A 151 -11.51 12.70 -10.22
N LEU A 152 -10.78 12.52 -9.12
CA LEU A 152 -11.31 12.77 -7.80
C LEU A 152 -11.40 14.27 -7.52
N LEU A 153 -10.45 15.06 -8.03
CA LEU A 153 -10.51 16.52 -8.00
C LEU A 153 -11.71 17.04 -8.81
N ASP A 154 -11.97 16.45 -9.98
CA ASP A 154 -13.07 16.82 -10.88
C ASP A 154 -14.46 16.37 -10.38
N ALA A 155 -14.51 15.48 -9.38
CA ALA A 155 -15.77 14.97 -8.84
C ALA A 155 -16.52 16.03 -8.02
N SER A 156 -17.84 15.89 -7.92
CA SER A 156 -18.64 16.79 -7.09
C SER A 156 -18.30 16.63 -5.60
N PRO A 157 -18.50 17.67 -4.77
CA PRO A 157 -18.28 17.56 -3.32
C PRO A 157 -19.07 16.41 -2.66
N LEU A 158 -20.25 16.07 -3.18
CA LEU A 158 -21.04 14.94 -2.68
C LEU A 158 -20.38 13.59 -2.99
N GLU A 159 -19.83 13.43 -4.18
CA GLU A 159 -19.12 12.21 -4.60
C GLU A 159 -17.81 12.04 -3.84
N GLN A 160 -17.03 13.13 -3.67
CA GLN A 160 -15.82 13.15 -2.83
C GLN A 160 -16.13 12.74 -1.38
N ARG A 161 -17.21 13.28 -0.80
CA ARG A 161 -17.66 12.90 0.55
C ARG A 161 -18.03 11.43 0.66
N ARG A 162 -18.78 10.92 -0.32
CA ARG A 162 -19.17 9.51 -0.38
C ARG A 162 -17.95 8.60 -0.45
N LEU A 163 -16.98 8.97 -1.29
CA LEU A 163 -15.71 8.27 -1.41
C LEU A 163 -14.99 8.21 -0.08
N GLN A 164 -14.71 9.36 0.55
CA GLN A 164 -13.98 9.39 1.82
C GLN A 164 -14.69 8.55 2.89
N ARG A 165 -16.00 8.75 3.09
CA ARG A 165 -16.77 8.02 4.10
C ARG A 165 -16.76 6.51 3.87
N SER A 166 -17.02 6.06 2.65
CA SER A 166 -17.03 4.62 2.33
C SER A 166 -15.65 3.97 2.47
N SER A 167 -14.57 4.70 2.24
CA SER A 167 -13.21 4.24 2.52
C SER A 167 -12.94 4.07 4.02
N ILE A 168 -13.40 5.01 4.84
CA ILE A 168 -13.32 4.91 6.31
C ILE A 168 -14.14 3.72 6.82
N GLU A 169 -15.34 3.50 6.28
CA GLU A 169 -16.19 2.35 6.62
C GLU A 169 -15.53 1.02 6.24
N ALA A 170 -14.90 0.93 5.06
CA ALA A 170 -14.18 -0.26 4.62
C ALA A 170 -12.95 -0.55 5.49
N MET A 171 -12.17 0.48 5.83
CA MET A 171 -11.02 0.38 6.74
C MET A 171 -11.45 -0.11 8.14
N ALA A 172 -12.51 0.48 8.71
CA ALA A 172 -13.06 0.03 9.98
C ALA A 172 -13.59 -1.41 9.90
N ALA A 173 -14.17 -1.83 8.77
CA ALA A 173 -14.64 -3.19 8.57
C ALA A 173 -13.51 -4.22 8.65
N VAL A 174 -12.33 -3.91 8.10
CA VAL A 174 -11.11 -4.71 8.23
C VAL A 174 -10.67 -4.79 9.70
N CYS A 175 -10.61 -3.64 10.38
CA CYS A 175 -10.17 -3.52 11.77
C CYS A 175 -11.01 -4.31 12.79
N ARG A 176 -12.25 -4.68 12.44
CA ARG A 176 -13.12 -5.49 13.31
C ARG A 176 -12.88 -6.99 13.19
N LEU A 177 -12.10 -7.43 12.20
CA LEU A 177 -11.89 -8.85 11.96
C LEU A 177 -10.87 -9.42 12.96
N ASP A 178 -11.15 -10.61 13.49
CA ASP A 178 -10.21 -11.37 14.32
C ASP A 178 -9.26 -12.18 13.43
N PRO A 179 -7.97 -11.80 13.34
CA PRO A 179 -7.04 -12.48 12.45
C PRO A 179 -6.79 -13.94 12.87
N TRP A 180 -6.85 -14.28 14.16
CA TRP A 180 -6.64 -15.66 14.59
C TRP A 180 -7.84 -16.55 14.25
N ALA A 181 -9.06 -16.05 14.46
CA ALA A 181 -10.27 -16.77 14.09
C ALA A 181 -10.39 -17.04 12.58
N MET A 182 -9.82 -16.15 11.76
CA MET A 182 -9.77 -16.30 10.30
C MET A 182 -8.57 -17.14 9.80
N GLY A 183 -7.70 -17.63 10.67
CA GLY A 183 -6.49 -18.35 10.26
C GLY A 183 -5.38 -17.45 9.67
N LEU A 184 -5.45 -16.14 9.91
CA LEU A 184 -4.44 -15.13 9.56
C LEU A 184 -3.44 -14.85 10.70
N GLY A 185 -3.31 -15.77 11.65
CA GLY A 185 -2.39 -15.62 12.79
C GLY A 185 -0.92 -15.52 12.40
N PHE A 186 -0.54 -15.80 11.15
CA PHE A 186 0.83 -15.61 10.65
C PHE A 186 1.24 -14.13 10.54
N LEU A 187 0.27 -13.20 10.57
CA LEU A 187 0.51 -11.75 10.62
C LEU A 187 0.93 -11.25 12.02
N ASP A 188 0.75 -12.08 13.06
CA ASP A 188 1.23 -11.84 14.42
C ASP A 188 2.72 -12.22 14.52
N ARG A 189 3.57 -11.27 14.16
CA ARG A 189 5.03 -11.40 14.05
C ARG A 189 5.71 -11.20 15.41
N ARG A 190 5.48 -12.18 16.30
CA ARG A 190 5.85 -12.14 17.73
C ARG A 190 7.33 -11.93 18.04
N GLU A 191 8.22 -12.27 17.11
CA GLU A 191 9.66 -11.97 17.21
C GLU A 191 9.97 -10.48 17.23
N TYR A 192 9.05 -9.62 16.79
CA TYR A 192 9.17 -8.16 16.93
C TYR A 192 8.47 -7.61 18.18
N GLY A 193 7.70 -8.41 18.90
CA GLY A 193 7.01 -8.01 20.14
C GLY A 193 5.56 -8.48 20.21
N PRO A 194 4.84 -8.16 21.31
CA PRO A 194 3.40 -8.40 21.40
C PRO A 194 2.61 -7.66 20.31
N ALA A 195 1.58 -8.31 19.76
CA ALA A 195 0.68 -7.73 18.76
C ALA A 195 0.17 -6.34 19.16
N GLY A 196 0.09 -5.42 18.18
CA GLY A 196 -0.18 -4.02 18.41
C GLY A 196 1.07 -3.14 18.33
N PRO A 197 1.13 -2.03 19.10
CA PRO A 197 2.17 -1.02 18.90
C PRO A 197 3.59 -1.50 19.22
N ASP A 198 3.75 -2.46 20.14
CA ASP A 198 5.08 -2.98 20.50
C ASP A 198 5.68 -3.81 19.35
N GLN A 199 4.88 -4.70 18.73
CA GLN A 199 5.27 -5.40 17.50
C GLN A 199 5.60 -4.42 16.37
N GLN A 200 4.82 -3.34 16.21
CA GLN A 200 5.09 -2.33 15.19
C GLN A 200 6.42 -1.61 15.45
N LEU A 201 6.67 -1.17 16.68
CA LEU A 201 7.95 -0.53 17.03
C LEU A 201 9.14 -1.47 16.80
N GLY A 202 9.03 -2.75 17.17
CA GLY A 202 10.08 -3.73 16.92
C GLY A 202 10.32 -3.98 15.43
N TYR A 203 9.25 -4.12 14.64
CA TYR A 203 9.35 -4.33 13.19
C TYR A 203 9.97 -3.12 12.50
N TRP A 204 9.45 -1.91 12.77
CA TRP A 204 9.97 -0.69 12.16
C TRP A 204 11.40 -0.39 12.58
N ARG A 205 11.82 -0.78 13.79
CA ARG A 205 13.23 -0.70 14.20
C ARG A 205 14.11 -1.62 13.36
N ALA A 206 13.66 -2.84 13.04
CA ALA A 206 14.38 -3.76 12.16
C ALA A 206 14.46 -3.22 10.71
N VAL A 207 13.35 -2.70 10.17
CA VAL A 207 13.31 -2.07 8.83
C VAL A 207 14.25 -0.87 8.78
N PHE A 208 14.24 -0.01 9.80
CA PHE A 208 15.12 1.15 9.88
C PHE A 208 16.60 0.75 9.89
N ALA A 209 16.97 -0.23 10.73
CA ALA A 209 18.34 -0.73 10.79
C ALA A 209 18.81 -1.30 9.43
N TRP A 210 17.93 -2.01 8.72
CA TRP A 210 18.19 -2.50 7.37
C TRP A 210 18.36 -1.36 6.36
N ALA A 211 17.42 -0.40 6.33
CA ALA A 211 17.41 0.68 5.34
C ALA A 211 18.58 1.66 5.51
N CYS A 212 18.96 1.94 6.77
CA CYS A 212 20.07 2.83 7.07
C CYS A 212 21.43 2.24 6.72
N GLY A 213 21.59 0.92 6.64
CA GLY A 213 22.87 0.31 6.24
C GLY A 213 24.07 0.70 7.13
N GLY A 214 23.81 1.12 8.38
CA GLY A 214 24.82 1.60 9.33
C GLY A 214 24.96 3.13 9.45
N ASP A 215 24.27 3.91 8.61
CA ASP A 215 24.25 5.38 8.72
C ASP A 215 23.40 5.84 9.91
N ALA A 216 23.85 6.87 10.62
CA ALA A 216 23.12 7.44 11.74
C ALA A 216 22.07 8.44 11.27
N VAL A 217 20.80 8.18 11.57
CA VAL A 217 19.67 9.10 11.35
C VAL A 217 19.05 9.45 12.69
N THR A 218 19.64 10.44 13.36
CA THR A 218 19.34 10.82 14.76
C THR A 218 17.87 11.17 14.95
N GLU A 219 17.28 11.83 13.96
CA GLU A 219 15.92 12.32 13.96
C GLU A 219 14.89 11.19 14.05
N VAL A 220 15.15 10.04 13.44
CA VAL A 220 14.28 8.86 13.54
C VAL A 220 14.41 8.22 14.93
N GLU A 221 15.63 8.16 15.47
CA GLU A 221 15.88 7.65 16.83
C GLU A 221 15.20 8.49 17.92
N GLU A 222 15.10 9.81 17.73
CA GLU A 222 14.35 10.70 18.64
C GLU A 222 12.86 10.34 18.69
N VAL A 223 12.26 10.01 17.54
CA VAL A 223 10.86 9.61 17.44
C VAL A 223 10.65 8.22 18.07
N PHE A 224 11.55 7.25 17.83
CA PHE A 224 11.53 5.97 18.54
C PHE A 224 11.54 6.18 20.06
N ALA A 225 12.47 7.00 20.55
CA ALA A 225 12.60 7.27 21.98
C ALA A 225 11.37 8.00 22.53
N TRP A 226 10.69 8.81 21.73
CA TRP A 226 9.40 9.40 22.11
C TRP A 226 8.31 8.33 22.23
N CYS A 227 8.19 7.42 21.25
CA CYS A 227 7.19 6.34 21.30
C CYS A 227 7.40 5.45 22.53
N GLU A 228 8.65 5.08 22.85
CA GLU A 228 8.96 4.29 24.04
C GLU A 228 8.56 4.99 25.35
N ARG A 229 8.77 6.31 25.45
CA ARG A 229 8.41 7.09 26.65
C ARG A 229 6.92 7.37 26.79
N ASN A 230 6.18 7.43 25.68
CA ASN A 230 4.77 7.84 25.65
C ASN A 230 3.83 6.68 25.29
N ARG A 231 4.33 5.44 25.32
CA ARG A 231 3.56 4.21 25.15
C ARG A 231 2.34 4.21 26.08
N PRO A 232 1.10 4.09 25.55
CA PRO A 232 -0.09 3.98 26.38
C PRO A 232 -0.03 2.76 27.30
N GLY A 233 -0.64 2.84 28.49
CA GLY A 233 -0.58 1.76 29.49
C GLY A 233 -1.38 0.50 29.13
N ASP A 234 -2.47 0.66 28.38
CA ASP A 234 -3.33 -0.43 27.92
C ASP A 234 -3.58 -0.29 26.41
N ASP A 235 -3.62 -1.40 25.69
CA ASP A 235 -3.93 -1.39 24.27
C ASP A 235 -5.44 -1.36 23.97
N PRO A 236 -5.86 -0.73 22.86
CA PRO A 236 -7.14 -0.99 22.22
C PRO A 236 -7.30 -2.46 21.83
N PRO A 237 -8.54 -2.95 21.70
CA PRO A 237 -8.80 -4.25 21.10
C PRO A 237 -8.08 -4.38 19.77
N VAL A 238 -7.33 -5.47 19.65
CA VAL A 238 -6.53 -5.83 18.48
C VAL A 238 -7.39 -6.57 17.46
N GLY A 239 -7.21 -6.24 16.19
CA GLY A 239 -7.81 -6.91 15.04
C GLY A 239 -6.83 -6.97 13.87
N LEU A 240 -7.36 -7.23 12.67
CA LEU A 240 -6.59 -7.14 11.44
C LEU A 240 -6.39 -5.66 11.06
N CYS A 241 -5.15 -5.25 10.84
CA CYS A 241 -4.83 -3.95 10.24
C CYS A 241 -4.43 -4.17 8.78
N TRP A 242 -4.98 -3.34 7.89
CA TRP A 242 -4.64 -3.31 6.48
C TRP A 242 -3.18 -2.87 6.25
N GLY A 243 -2.68 -1.94 7.06
CA GLY A 243 -1.31 -1.46 6.95
C GLY A 243 -1.24 -0.20 6.09
N ASP A 244 -1.16 -0.31 4.76
CA ASP A 244 -1.11 0.86 3.86
C ASP A 244 -2.51 1.41 3.53
N ALA A 245 -3.26 1.73 4.59
CA ALA A 245 -4.65 2.14 4.53
C ALA A 245 -4.83 3.59 4.01
N ARG A 246 -4.77 3.76 2.69
CA ARG A 246 -4.89 5.06 2.01
C ARG A 246 -5.73 5.00 0.74
N LEU A 247 -6.28 6.16 0.34
CA LEU A 247 -7.21 6.24 -0.80
C LEU A 247 -6.61 5.75 -2.13
N ALA A 248 -5.31 5.96 -2.34
CA ALA A 248 -4.59 5.53 -3.54
C ALA A 248 -4.31 4.02 -3.60
N ASN A 249 -4.68 3.26 -2.57
CA ASN A 249 -4.69 1.79 -2.59
C ASN A 249 -6.11 1.23 -2.66
N ILE A 250 -7.08 2.02 -3.12
CA ILE A 250 -8.46 1.59 -3.30
C ILE A 250 -8.85 1.76 -4.77
N VAL A 251 -9.36 0.69 -5.36
CA VAL A 251 -10.08 0.75 -6.63
C VAL A 251 -11.50 1.20 -6.33
N TYR A 252 -11.97 2.28 -6.94
CA TYR A 252 -13.34 2.76 -6.80
C TYR A 252 -14.16 2.41 -8.03
N GLY A 253 -15.36 1.87 -7.77
CA GLY A 253 -16.37 1.68 -8.80
C GLY A 253 -17.00 3.00 -9.25
N PRO A 254 -17.92 2.96 -10.24
CA PRO A 254 -18.59 4.16 -10.77
C PRO A 254 -19.42 4.92 -9.71
N GLY A 255 -19.78 4.25 -8.61
CA GLY A 255 -20.53 4.83 -7.49
C GLY A 255 -19.70 5.57 -6.44
N PHE A 256 -18.38 5.72 -6.64
CA PHE A 256 -17.44 6.28 -5.66
C PHE A 256 -17.36 5.44 -4.37
N GLU A 257 -17.48 4.13 -4.48
CA GLU A 257 -17.39 3.17 -3.37
C GLU A 257 -16.26 2.16 -3.66
N PRO A 258 -15.58 1.63 -2.62
CA PRO A 258 -14.52 0.64 -2.77
C PRO A 258 -14.99 -0.60 -3.53
N ALA A 259 -14.37 -0.86 -4.68
CA ALA A 259 -14.49 -2.09 -5.46
C ALA A 259 -13.37 -3.09 -5.13
N ALA A 260 -12.22 -2.63 -4.65
CA ALA A 260 -11.17 -3.46 -4.07
C ALA A 260 -10.19 -2.65 -3.22
N LEU A 261 -9.78 -3.21 -2.08
CA LEU A 261 -8.64 -2.77 -1.29
C LEU A 261 -7.39 -3.52 -1.78
N LEU A 262 -6.33 -2.77 -2.06
CA LEU A 262 -5.08 -3.26 -2.63
C LEU A 262 -3.95 -3.18 -1.59
N ASP A 263 -2.78 -3.68 -1.98
CA ASP A 263 -1.51 -3.46 -1.27
C ASP A 263 -1.51 -3.89 0.21
N TRP A 264 -1.56 -5.21 0.41
CA TRP A 264 -1.62 -5.84 1.73
C TRP A 264 -0.24 -6.21 2.29
N GLU A 265 0.85 -5.73 1.69
CA GLU A 265 2.24 -6.08 2.11
C GLU A 265 2.57 -5.60 3.53
N MET A 266 1.84 -4.58 4.01
CA MET A 266 2.01 -4.00 5.33
C MET A 266 0.96 -4.49 6.34
N ALA A 267 0.15 -5.48 5.95
CA ALA A 267 -0.90 -6.01 6.79
C ALA A 267 -0.31 -6.62 8.06
N THR A 268 -0.98 -6.41 9.18
CA THR A 268 -0.46 -6.80 10.49
C THR A 268 -1.60 -6.99 11.49
N VAL A 269 -1.24 -7.35 12.72
CA VAL A 269 -2.16 -7.52 13.82
C VAL A 269 -1.96 -6.39 14.82
N GLY A 270 -3.00 -5.59 15.04
CA GLY A 270 -2.94 -4.46 15.95
C GLY A 270 -4.27 -3.75 16.15
N PRO A 271 -4.29 -2.67 16.95
CA PRO A 271 -5.49 -1.86 17.12
C PRO A 271 -5.81 -1.07 15.84
N GLY A 272 -7.10 -0.89 15.54
CA GLY A 272 -7.54 -0.17 14.33
C GLY A 272 -7.07 1.29 14.25
N GLU A 273 -6.63 1.85 15.38
CA GLU A 273 -5.95 3.13 15.46
C GLU A 273 -4.67 3.20 14.62
N LEU A 274 -3.99 2.07 14.36
CA LEU A 274 -2.82 2.05 13.46
C LEU A 274 -3.20 2.46 12.03
N ASP A 275 -4.29 1.91 11.50
CA ASP A 275 -4.76 2.24 10.14
C ASP A 275 -5.36 3.64 10.08
N LEU A 276 -6.17 4.03 11.07
CA LEU A 276 -6.73 5.39 11.13
C LEU A 276 -5.62 6.44 11.21
N ALA A 277 -4.63 6.22 12.08
CA ALA A 277 -3.51 7.14 12.23
C ALA A 277 -2.66 7.22 10.96
N TRP A 278 -2.44 6.11 10.27
CA TRP A 278 -1.77 6.09 8.97
C TRP A 278 -2.52 6.94 7.93
N PHE A 279 -3.83 6.74 7.82
CA PHE A 279 -4.70 7.51 6.93
C PHE A 279 -4.62 9.02 7.22
N LEU A 280 -4.83 9.40 8.49
CA LEU A 280 -4.84 10.80 8.91
C LEU A 280 -3.47 11.45 8.73
N PHE A 281 -2.39 10.78 9.14
CA PHE A 281 -1.04 11.31 9.02
C PHE A 281 -0.67 11.62 7.58
N LEU A 282 -0.94 10.71 6.64
CA LEU A 282 -0.67 10.94 5.22
C LEU A 282 -1.54 12.04 4.62
N HIS A 283 -2.82 12.10 4.99
CA HIS A 283 -3.74 13.16 4.55
C HIS A 283 -3.24 14.52 5.01
N GLU A 284 -2.97 14.69 6.30
CA GLU A 284 -2.45 15.92 6.90
C GLU A 284 -1.09 16.34 6.30
N LEU A 285 -0.21 15.37 6.04
CA LEU A 285 1.05 15.63 5.34
C LEU A 285 0.80 16.19 3.93
N ALA A 286 -0.16 15.64 3.18
CA ALA A 286 -0.53 16.16 1.88
C ALA A 286 -1.08 17.60 1.96
N LEU A 287 -1.86 17.92 2.99
CA LEU A 287 -2.43 19.25 3.20
C LEU A 287 -1.39 20.34 3.51
N THR A 288 -0.15 19.96 3.87
CA THR A 288 0.96 20.94 3.95
C THR A 288 1.38 21.51 2.59
N TYR A 289 0.99 20.84 1.49
CA TYR A 289 1.36 21.19 0.12
C TYR A 289 0.17 21.49 -0.79
N PHE A 290 -1.03 21.02 -0.45
CA PHE A 290 -2.23 21.10 -1.28
C PHE A 290 -3.46 21.49 -0.47
N ASP A 291 -4.45 22.08 -1.14
CA ASP A 291 -5.74 22.35 -0.52
C ASP A 291 -6.56 21.06 -0.36
N GLU A 292 -7.36 21.00 0.71
CA GLU A 292 -8.30 19.90 0.91
C GLU A 292 -9.39 19.90 -0.17
N LEU A 293 -9.78 18.70 -0.60
CA LEU A 293 -10.90 18.55 -1.53
C LEU A 293 -12.20 19.06 -0.90
N PRO A 294 -13.01 19.87 -1.60
CA PRO A 294 -14.14 20.59 -1.01
C PRO A 294 -15.24 19.69 -0.44
N GLY A 295 -15.32 18.43 -0.89
CA GLY A 295 -16.27 17.45 -0.38
C GLY A 295 -15.81 16.70 0.86
N PHE A 296 -14.51 16.65 1.13
CA PHE A 296 -13.96 15.88 2.25
C PHE A 296 -14.46 16.44 3.58
N ALA A 297 -14.69 15.53 4.51
CA ALA A 297 -14.95 15.86 5.89
C ALA A 297 -13.62 16.10 6.60
N GLY A 298 -13.60 17.10 7.48
CA GLY A 298 -12.44 17.38 8.30
C GLY A 298 -12.15 16.27 9.32
N ARG A 299 -10.96 16.33 9.88
CA ARG A 299 -10.37 15.38 10.83
C ARG A 299 -11.34 14.83 11.89
N ASP A 300 -12.03 15.69 12.64
CA ASP A 300 -12.93 15.26 13.72
C ASP A 300 -14.07 14.37 13.22
N GLN A 301 -14.62 14.68 12.04
CA GLN A 301 -15.68 13.88 11.45
C GLN A 301 -15.14 12.55 10.92
N VAL A 302 -13.93 12.52 10.36
CA VAL A 302 -13.27 11.26 9.95
C VAL A 302 -13.06 10.34 11.14
N ILE A 303 -12.58 10.87 12.27
CA ILE A 303 -12.41 10.12 13.52
C ILE A 303 -13.76 9.61 14.02
N ALA A 304 -14.79 10.45 14.01
CA ALA A 304 -16.14 10.07 14.44
C ALA A 304 -16.76 8.97 13.55
N ASP A 305 -16.62 9.09 12.23
CA ASP A 305 -17.10 8.11 11.25
C ASP A 305 -16.38 6.77 11.44
N PHE A 306 -15.05 6.81 11.64
CA PHE A 306 -14.27 5.60 11.92
C PHE A 306 -14.69 4.95 13.24
N ALA A 307 -14.82 5.71 14.33
CA ALA A 307 -15.24 5.19 15.63
C ALA A 307 -16.63 4.56 15.56
N ALA A 308 -17.58 5.22 14.88
CA ALA A 308 -18.93 4.72 14.68
C ALA A 308 -18.93 3.41 13.87
N ALA A 309 -18.13 3.34 12.79
CA ALA A 309 -18.00 2.13 11.99
C ALA A 309 -17.26 1.02 12.76
N LEU A 310 -16.21 1.34 13.52
CA LEU A 310 -15.45 0.38 14.32
C LEU A 310 -16.30 -0.21 15.46
N GLY A 311 -17.29 0.55 15.94
CA GLY A 311 -18.19 0.16 17.03
C GLY A 311 -17.63 0.44 18.42
N ARG A 312 -16.57 1.26 18.51
CA ARG A 312 -15.96 1.70 19.76
C ARG A 312 -15.24 3.04 19.57
N GLU A 313 -14.97 3.73 20.67
CA GLU A 313 -14.15 4.93 20.67
C GLU A 313 -12.70 4.63 20.25
N VAL A 314 -12.10 5.63 19.59
CA VAL A 314 -10.68 5.69 19.24
C VAL A 314 -9.90 6.16 20.46
N ARG A 315 -8.81 5.47 20.82
CA ARG A 315 -7.99 5.79 21.99
C ARG A 315 -6.57 6.16 21.61
N ASP A 316 -5.96 7.07 22.36
CA ASP A 316 -4.54 7.41 22.28
C ASP A 316 -4.04 7.77 20.87
N LEU A 317 -4.89 8.40 20.05
CA LEU A 317 -4.64 8.60 18.61
C LEU A 317 -3.33 9.33 18.30
N LEU A 318 -2.95 10.33 19.11
CA LEU A 318 -1.68 11.06 18.95
C LEU A 318 -0.48 10.10 18.96
N PHE A 319 -0.47 9.11 19.86
CA PHE A 319 0.61 8.13 19.91
C PHE A 319 0.67 7.32 18.62
N TYR A 320 -0.47 6.86 18.10
CA TYR A 320 -0.55 6.10 16.86
C TYR A 320 -0.18 6.94 15.64
N GLU A 321 -0.46 8.25 15.63
CA GLU A 321 -0.04 9.15 14.55
C GLU A 321 1.45 9.46 14.56
N VAL A 322 2.06 9.60 15.74
CA VAL A 322 3.52 9.69 15.84
C VAL A 322 4.16 8.38 15.37
N LEU A 323 3.57 7.23 15.69
CA LEU A 323 4.02 5.94 15.16
C LEU A 323 3.82 5.82 13.63
N ALA A 324 2.73 6.36 13.08
CA ALA A 324 2.53 6.46 11.63
C ALA A 324 3.57 7.35 10.97
N GLY A 325 3.91 8.49 11.59
CA GLY A 325 4.97 9.38 11.14
C GLY A 325 6.36 8.75 11.20
N LEU A 326 6.66 8.01 12.26
CA LEU A 326 7.88 7.19 12.38
C LEU A 326 7.99 6.20 11.22
N ARG A 327 6.91 5.44 10.96
CA ARG A 327 6.82 4.50 9.84
C ARG A 327 7.04 5.21 8.50
N ALA A 328 6.35 6.32 8.23
CA ALA A 328 6.49 7.07 6.98
C ALA A 328 7.91 7.62 6.80
N ALA A 329 8.55 8.04 7.88
CA ALA A 329 9.93 8.52 7.85
C ALA A 329 10.91 7.41 7.46
N ILE A 330 10.72 6.20 8.00
CA ILE A 330 11.54 5.03 7.68
C ILE A 330 11.33 4.59 6.22
N VAL A 331 10.09 4.63 5.71
CA VAL A 331 9.81 4.37 4.29
C VAL A 331 10.57 5.36 3.38
N GLN A 332 10.62 6.65 3.75
CA GLN A 332 11.39 7.65 3.01
C GLN A 332 12.91 7.37 3.05
N VAL A 333 13.43 6.86 4.18
CA VAL A 333 14.81 6.39 4.28
C VAL A 333 15.05 5.22 3.32
N SER A 334 14.16 4.23 3.28
CA SER A 334 14.23 3.09 2.34
C SER A 334 14.21 3.55 0.88
N ILE A 335 13.30 4.46 0.52
CA ILE A 335 13.23 5.04 -0.83
C ILE A 335 14.54 5.75 -1.17
N GLY A 336 15.07 6.54 -0.24
CA GLY A 336 16.34 7.24 -0.42
C GLY A 336 17.52 6.30 -0.64
N ARG A 337 17.62 5.24 0.18
CA ARG A 337 18.64 4.19 0.03
C ARG A 337 18.54 3.53 -1.34
N ARG A 338 17.34 3.10 -1.75
CA ARG A 338 17.13 2.49 -3.07
C ARG A 338 17.55 3.39 -4.22
N ARG A 339 17.25 4.70 -4.14
CA ARG A 339 17.68 5.69 -5.13
C ARG A 339 19.20 5.81 -5.18
N HIS A 340 19.83 5.92 -4.01
CA HIS A 340 21.30 5.98 -3.90
C HIS A 340 21.96 4.75 -4.51
N ASP A 341 21.46 3.55 -4.19
CA ASP A 341 22.02 2.29 -4.68
C ASP A 341 21.79 2.11 -6.19
N SER A 342 20.81 2.82 -6.75
CA SER A 342 20.56 2.93 -8.19
C SER A 342 21.41 4.03 -8.87
N GLY A 343 22.29 4.70 -8.13
CA GLY A 343 23.22 5.71 -8.64
C GLY A 343 22.75 7.16 -8.55
N ASP A 344 21.63 7.44 -7.89
CA ASP A 344 21.16 8.82 -7.66
C ASP A 344 21.99 9.50 -6.56
N PRO A 345 22.78 10.56 -6.87
CA PRO A 345 23.61 11.24 -5.87
C PRO A 345 22.79 11.92 -4.77
N GLU A 346 21.51 12.20 -5.00
CA GLU A 346 20.59 12.80 -4.02
C GLU A 346 19.78 11.74 -3.24
N GLY A 347 20.00 10.45 -3.49
CA GLY A 347 19.22 9.38 -2.85
C GLY A 347 19.25 9.45 -1.32
N LEU A 348 20.41 9.75 -0.72
CA LEU A 348 20.54 9.83 0.74
C LEU A 348 19.99 11.13 1.34
N ARG A 349 19.49 12.08 0.52
CA ARG A 349 18.92 13.33 1.02
C ARG A 349 17.81 13.10 2.05
N PHE A 350 16.98 12.08 1.87
CA PHE A 350 15.88 11.77 2.78
C PHE A 350 16.33 11.23 4.15
N GLN A 351 17.61 10.89 4.32
CA GLN A 351 18.19 10.57 5.62
C GLN A 351 18.54 11.83 6.43
N HIS A 352 18.64 12.99 5.78
CA HIS A 352 19.06 14.25 6.41
C HIS A 352 18.02 15.38 6.29
N ALA A 353 17.09 15.27 5.35
CA ALA A 353 16.05 16.25 5.07
C ALA A 353 14.73 15.54 4.77
N ASN A 354 14.16 14.91 5.82
CA ASN A 354 12.93 14.16 5.72
C ASN A 354 11.72 15.05 6.10
N PRO A 355 10.89 15.49 5.13
CA PRO A 355 9.73 16.34 5.42
C PRO A 355 8.69 15.65 6.31
N VAL A 356 8.69 14.32 6.37
CA VAL A 356 7.83 13.56 7.29
C VAL A 356 8.23 13.84 8.74
N LEU A 357 9.53 13.90 9.03
CA LEU A 357 10.01 14.15 10.41
C LEU A 357 9.73 15.58 10.85
N ASP A 358 9.73 16.54 9.92
CA ASP A 358 9.29 17.91 10.22
C ASP A 358 7.83 17.92 10.66
N ARG A 359 6.95 17.19 9.97
CA ARG A 359 5.55 17.04 10.37
C ARG A 359 5.39 16.39 11.74
N VAL A 360 6.15 15.33 12.02
CA VAL A 360 6.14 14.71 13.36
C VAL A 360 6.54 15.72 14.44
N ARG A 361 7.58 16.52 14.21
CA ARG A 361 7.99 17.54 15.19
C ARG A 361 6.92 18.60 15.43
N GLU A 362 6.24 19.05 14.38
CA GLU A 362 5.11 19.99 14.51
C GLU A 362 4.02 19.40 15.40
N MET A 363 3.62 18.15 15.16
CA MET A 363 2.62 17.45 15.98
C MET A 363 3.02 17.31 17.45
N LEU A 364 4.31 17.16 17.73
CA LEU A 364 4.81 17.06 19.10
C LEU A 364 4.83 18.42 19.84
N VAL A 365 4.81 19.53 19.10
CA VAL A 365 4.74 20.89 19.68
C VAL A 365 3.29 21.36 19.81
N ASP A 366 2.47 21.08 18.81
CA ASP A 366 1.06 21.44 18.74
C ASP A 366 0.26 20.23 18.20
N PRO A 367 -0.26 19.37 19.09
CA PRO A 367 -0.91 18.11 18.69
C PRO A 367 -2.27 18.28 18.01
N GLY A 368 -2.78 19.51 17.88
CA GLY A 368 -4.10 19.81 17.33
C GLY A 368 -5.19 19.85 18.39
#